data_AF-A0A7X7K2D1-F1
#
_entry.id   AF-A0A7X7K2D1-F1
#
_cell.length_a   1.000
_cell.length_b   1.000
_cell.length_c   1.000
_cell.angle_alpha   90.00
_cell.angle_beta   90.00
_cell.angle_gamma   90.00
#
_symmetry.space_group_name_H-M   'P 1'
#
loop_
_entity.id
_entity.type
_entity.pdbx_description
1 polymer ?
#
loop_
_entity_poly.entity_id
_entity_poly.type
_entity_poly.pdbx_seq_one_letter_code
_entity_poly.pdbx_strand_id
1 'polypeptide(L)' 'QIIGPITSTYRWQAGVETSQEWMCLIKTRLDLYQGLERAIREIHPYEVPEILAVPVVRGHQAYLHWLCEAASPGR' A
#
# COMPACT_ATOMS: atom_id res chain seq x y z
N GLN A 1 7.98 2.95 -0.99
CA GLN A 1 9.04 1.98 -1.41
C GLN A 1 8.39 1.02 -2.39
N ILE A 2 9.13 0.59 -3.41
CA ILE A 2 8.67 -0.40 -4.40
C ILE A 2 9.59 -1.62 -4.24
N ILE A 3 9.01 -2.79 -4.06
CA ILE A 3 9.73 -4.05 -3.80
C ILE A 3 9.37 -5.02 -4.91
N GLY A 4 10.38 -5.56 -5.59
CA GLY A 4 10.18 -6.60 -6.57
C GLY A 4 11.32 -6.77 -7.57
N PRO A 5 11.12 -7.64 -8.56
CA PRO A 5 9.90 -8.44 -8.75
C PRO A 5 9.69 -9.46 -7.61
N ILE A 6 8.44 -9.70 -7.26
CA ILE A 6 8.03 -10.77 -6.34
C ILE A 6 7.18 -11.80 -7.09
N THR A 7 7.07 -13.01 -6.53
CA THR A 7 6.11 -14.01 -6.99
C THR A 7 4.96 -14.08 -6.00
N SER A 8 3.77 -13.70 -6.44
CA SER A 8 2.54 -13.89 -5.69
C SER A 8 1.96 -15.26 -6.01
N THR A 9 1.52 -16.00 -4.99
CA THR A 9 0.88 -17.32 -5.15
C THR A 9 -0.45 -17.29 -4.44
N TYR A 10 -1.53 -17.61 -5.16
CA TYR A 10 -2.89 -17.56 -4.63
C TYR A 10 -3.76 -18.65 -5.26
N ARG A 11 -4.93 -18.89 -4.67
CA ARG A 11 -5.94 -19.76 -5.28
C ARG A 11 -6.94 -18.92 -6.03
N TRP A 12 -7.20 -19.29 -7.28
CA TRP A 12 -8.19 -18.67 -8.12
C TRP A 12 -8.94 -19.75 -8.89
N GLN A 13 -10.27 -19.66 -8.91
CA GLN A 13 -11.12 -20.74 -9.43
C GLN A 13 -10.73 -22.11 -8.82
N ALA A 14 -10.46 -23.11 -9.66
CA ALA A 14 -10.09 -24.45 -9.23
C ALA A 14 -8.55 -24.65 -9.11
N GLY A 15 -7.75 -23.60 -9.34
CA GLY A 15 -6.30 -23.69 -9.50
C GLY A 15 -5.49 -22.96 -8.43
N VAL A 16 -4.20 -23.29 -8.38
CA VAL A 16 -3.18 -22.44 -7.77
C VAL A 16 -2.55 -21.64 -8.90
N GLU A 17 -2.55 -20.32 -8.77
CA GLU A 17 -1.98 -19.40 -9.72
C GLU A 17 -0.71 -18.76 -9.13
N THR A 18 0.20 -18.37 -10.01
CA THR A 18 1.37 -17.56 -9.66
C THR A 18 1.53 -16.40 -10.63
N SER A 19 1.74 -15.19 -10.10
CA SER A 19 1.98 -13.97 -10.89
C SER A 19 3.29 -13.31 -10.48
N GLN A 20 3.94 -12.63 -11.44
CA GLN A 20 5.07 -11.73 -11.15
C GLN A 20 4.51 -10.34 -10.84
N GLU A 21 4.81 -9.82 -9.66
CA GLU A 21 4.21 -8.58 -9.15
C GLU A 21 5.25 -7.66 -8.51
N TRP A 22 4.81 -6.46 -8.14
CA TRP A 22 5.56 -5.50 -7.36
C TRP A 22 4.75 -5.11 -6.12
N MET A 23 5.38 -5.19 -4.96
CA MET A 23 4.79 -4.77 -3.70
C MET A 23 5.09 -3.30 -3.42
N CYS A 24 4.04 -2.52 -3.20
CA CYS A 24 4.13 -1.11 -2.83
C CYS A 24 4.03 -0.96 -1.30
N LEU A 25 5.14 -0.61 -0.65
CA LEU A 25 5.15 -0.27 0.77
C LEU A 25 5.05 1.25 0.95
N ILE A 26 3.82 1.70 1.18
CA ILE A 26 3.43 3.12 1.34
C ILE A 26 3.37 3.46 2.82
N LYS A 27 3.84 4.66 3.20
CA LYS A 27 3.69 5.21 4.55
C LYS A 27 2.80 6.43 4.42
N THR A 28 1.74 6.46 5.20
CA THR A 28 0.78 7.57 5.21
C THR A 28 0.17 7.69 6.60
N ARG A 29 -0.63 8.74 6.79
CA ARG A 29 -1.45 8.92 7.98
C ARG A 29 -2.76 8.15 7.83
N LEU A 30 -3.31 7.73 8.97
CA LEU A 30 -4.55 6.96 9.02
C LEU A 30 -5.73 7.72 8.40
N ASP A 31 -5.82 9.03 8.60
CA ASP A 31 -6.90 9.86 8.10
C ASP A 31 -6.89 10.06 6.58
N LEU A 32 -5.79 9.72 5.91
CA LEU A 32 -5.65 9.75 4.46
C LEU A 32 -5.94 8.40 3.79
N TYR A 33 -6.14 7.34 4.58
CA TYR A 33 -6.29 5.98 4.07
C TYR A 33 -7.42 5.86 3.05
N GLN A 34 -8.61 6.39 3.36
CA GLN A 34 -9.76 6.29 2.44
C GLN A 34 -9.49 6.97 1.09
N GLY A 35 -8.82 8.13 1.11
CA GLY A 35 -8.43 8.83 -0.11
C GLY A 35 -7.40 8.06 -0.92
N LEU A 36 -6.40 7.48 -0.24
CA LEU A 36 -5.36 6.66 -0.85
C LEU A 36 -5.94 5.38 -1.47
N GLU A 37 -6.78 4.65 -0.72
CA GLU A 37 -7.43 3.42 -1.19
C GLU A 37 -8.25 3.69 -2.45
N ARG A 38 -9.07 4.74 -2.44
CA ARG A 38 -9.85 5.16 -3.62
C ARG A 38 -8.95 5.45 -4.81
N ALA A 39 -7.92 6.28 -4.62
CA ALA A 39 -7.00 6.66 -5.71
C ALA A 39 -6.29 5.44 -6.31
N ILE A 40 -5.88 4.47 -5.48
CA ILE A 40 -5.30 3.21 -5.96
C ILE A 40 -6.33 2.44 -6.77
N ARG A 41 -7.54 2.23 -6.24
CA ARG A 41 -8.60 1.47 -6.93
C ARG A 41 -9.02 2.07 -8.27
N GLU A 42 -8.97 3.39 -8.42
CA GLU A 42 -9.30 4.09 -9.66
C GLU A 42 -8.29 3.81 -10.79
N ILE A 43 -7.03 3.54 -10.46
CA ILE A 43 -5.95 3.37 -11.44
C ILE A 43 -5.41 1.94 -11.53
N HIS A 44 -5.71 1.08 -10.56
CA HIS A 44 -5.12 -0.25 -10.48
C HIS A 44 -5.69 -1.16 -11.57
N PRO A 45 -4.86 -1.98 -12.24
CA PRO A 45 -5.33 -2.87 -13.32
C PRO A 45 -6.21 -4.04 -12.85
N TYR A 46 -6.22 -4.32 -11.55
CA TYR A 46 -7.01 -5.43 -10.97
C TYR A 46 -8.35 -4.92 -10.45
N GLU A 47 -9.39 -5.73 -10.60
CA GLU A 47 -10.72 -5.45 -10.06
C GLU A 47 -10.72 -5.36 -8.53
N VAL A 48 -9.96 -6.25 -7.88
CA VAL A 48 -9.79 -6.30 -6.43
C VAL A 48 -8.29 -6.27 -6.09
N PRO A 49 -7.67 -5.08 -6.00
CA PRO A 49 -6.27 -4.96 -5.60
C PRO A 49 -6.06 -5.29 -4.12
N GLU A 50 -4.91 -5.89 -3.78
CA GLU A 50 -4.49 -6.03 -2.38
C GLU A 50 -4.11 -4.66 -1.80
N ILE A 51 -4.87 -4.18 -0.80
CA ILE A 51 -4.59 -2.93 -0.08
C ILE A 51 -4.81 -3.18 1.41
N LEU A 52 -3.71 -3.34 2.15
CA LEU A 52 -3.73 -3.58 3.58
C LEU A 52 -3.04 -2.44 4.35
N ALA A 53 -3.64 -1.99 5.45
CA ALA A 53 -3.05 -1.03 6.37
C ALA A 53 -2.58 -1.73 7.64
N VAL A 54 -1.30 -1.58 7.97
CA VAL A 54 -0.70 -2.11 9.21
C VAL A 54 -0.25 -0.92 10.08
N PRO A 55 -0.64 -0.86 11.37
CA PRO A 55 -0.29 0.27 12.22
C PRO A 55 1.20 0.26 12.60
N VAL A 56 1.86 1.41 12.45
CA VAL A 56 3.19 1.65 13.02
C VAL A 56 3.02 2.05 14.49
N VAL A 57 3.31 1.12 15.41
CA VAL A 57 3.12 1.35 16.85
C VAL A 57 4.24 2.15 17.50
N ARG A 58 5.47 2.09 16.96
CA ARG A 58 6.66 2.83 17.40
C ARG A 58 7.62 3.05 16.23
N GLY A 59 8.43 4.11 16.31
CA GLY A 59 9.46 4.43 15.33
C GLY A 59 10.35 5.59 15.81
N HIS A 60 11.37 5.92 15.03
CA HIS A 60 12.21 7.08 15.31
C HIS A 60 11.40 8.37 15.22
N GLN A 61 11.32 9.14 16.33
CA GLN A 61 10.40 10.27 16.47
C GLN A 61 10.56 11.32 15.37
N ALA A 62 11.79 11.69 15.01
CA ALA A 62 12.02 12.69 13.97
C ALA A 62 11.55 12.22 12.58
N TYR A 63 11.66 10.92 12.30
CA TYR A 63 11.16 10.35 11.04
C TYR A 63 9.62 10.35 10.99
N LEU A 64 8.97 9.99 12.10
CA LEU A 64 7.51 10.01 12.17
C LEU A 64 6.95 11.43 12.05
N HIS A 65 7.63 12.42 12.63
CA HIS A 65 7.27 13.83 12.47
C HIS A 65 7.35 14.26 11.00
N TRP A 66 8.50 14.06 10.38
CA TRP A 66 8.70 14.35 8.96
C TRP A 66 7.66 13.65 8.08
N LEU A 67 7.35 12.38 8.35
CA LEU A 67 6.33 11.63 7.61
C LEU A 67 4.95 12.29 7.70
N CYS A 68 4.53 12.68 8.90
CA CYS A 68 3.25 13.33 9.11
C CYS A 68 3.16 14.69 8.41
N GLU A 69 4.25 15.46 8.41
CA GLU A 69 4.35 16.73 7.69
C GLU A 69 4.30 16.53 6.18
N ALA A 70 5.12 15.61 5.65
CA ALA A 70 5.19 15.30 4.22
C ALA A 70 3.88 14.72 3.66
N ALA A 71 3.10 14.04 4.48
CA ALA A 71 1.78 13.52 4.13
C ALA A 71 0.65 14.56 4.32
N SER A 72 0.94 15.82 4.67
CA SER A 72 -0.12 16.82 4.80
C SER A 72 -0.80 17.07 3.45
N PRO A 73 -2.13 17.23 3.40
CA PRO A 73 -2.80 17.69 2.20
C PRO A 73 -2.10 18.96 1.71
N GLY A 74 -1.74 18.98 0.43
CA GLY A 74 -1.01 20.11 -0.15
C GLY A 74 -1.72 21.43 0.12
N ARG A 75 -0.90 22.45 0.41
CA ARG A 75 -1.28 23.86 0.37
C ARG A 75 -1.90 24.24 -0.97
#